data_AF-A0A538G2C4-F1
#
_entry.id   AF-A0A538G2C4-F1
#
_cell.length_a   1.000
_cell.length_b   1.000
_cell.length_c   1.000
_cell.angle_alpha   90.00
_cell.angle_beta   90.00
_cell.angle_gamma   90.00
#
_symmetry.space_group_name_H-M   'P 1'
#
loop_
_entity.id
_entity.type
_entity.pdbx_description
1 polymer ?
#
loop_
_entity_poly.entity_id
_entity_poly.type
_entity_poly.pdbx_seq_one_letter_code
_entity_poly.pdbx_strand_id
1 'polypeptide(L)'
;MEVGLEQQSAGSGRQLADADHREEAPQEACSADGSPRPDGHQRRLLVERARRLGRRAAEVHRDARAGPPAPVHEPAVPLPATLVHREQAAEPRGEAERSDRGDPGRRQGQAGAAARDTDVDQEGAAGDLNPSPRALVVVTGSELVRGDRRDLNGPFLARELVSLGVDPAEIIIVGDSPQELEAALRPGLKADLCVVSGGLGPTHDDRTVETLARVAGRELVLDSDLDREIEAISRRLAERLGRPYADFAAGVRKQATLPAGATPLGLAGTAPGFVIQITSAVVVVLPGPPPELRRLWAAAVENEAVRGVLVRGRPPERRTLRFYGASESAVARALEEAGGDGDGVEATVCARDFEIHVDLVVGEAGGARADAIAVALRGRLGEFLFTEEERTVAEIVLELCRERGLTLATAESCTGGLVAARLTAVPGSSDVFRGSVVAYADDVKTRELGVPTEVLAAHGAVSAETAAAMARGVRERLETDLSVSDTGVAGPGGGTPEKPVGLVYLHAVGPEGELAADFSVPADRETVRARAAVAALHLMRRLLSQSRDGSV
;
A
#
# COMPACT_ATOMS: atom_id res chain seq x y z
N MET A 1 40.27 35.01 -11.05
CA MET A 1 40.59 36.41 -11.38
C MET A 1 39.38 36.96 -12.11
N GLU A 2 38.74 37.92 -11.46
CA GLU A 2 37.57 38.69 -11.90
C GLU A 2 37.89 39.60 -13.11
N VAL A 3 36.83 40.35 -13.48
CA VAL A 3 36.74 41.53 -14.36
C VAL A 3 36.37 41.18 -15.80
N GLY A 4 35.31 41.70 -16.42
CA GLY A 4 34.29 42.67 -16.03
C GLY A 4 33.60 43.23 -17.30
N LEU A 5 32.27 43.33 -17.25
CA LEU A 5 31.39 44.37 -17.79
C LEU A 5 31.70 45.06 -19.14
N GLU A 6 30.73 45.06 -20.06
CA GLU A 6 30.25 46.30 -20.70
C GLU A 6 28.82 46.15 -21.24
N GLN A 7 27.96 47.10 -20.86
CA GLN A 7 26.62 47.34 -21.41
C GLN A 7 26.72 48.27 -22.63
N GLN A 8 25.80 48.17 -23.58
CA GLN A 8 25.24 49.35 -24.26
C GLN A 8 23.85 49.09 -24.86
N SER A 9 23.06 50.14 -24.85
CA SER A 9 21.59 50.24 -24.97
C SER A 9 21.12 50.86 -26.29
N ALA A 10 19.78 50.86 -26.47
CA ALA A 10 18.92 51.70 -27.31
C ALA A 10 18.57 51.12 -28.71
N GLY A 11 17.34 51.19 -29.22
CA GLY A 11 16.09 51.78 -28.74
C GLY A 11 15.08 51.94 -29.89
N SER A 12 13.79 52.10 -29.54
CA SER A 12 12.62 52.48 -30.38
C SER A 12 12.10 51.41 -31.36
N GLY A 13 10.81 51.11 -31.50
CA GLY A 13 9.57 51.74 -31.06
C GLY A 13 8.64 51.98 -32.25
N ARG A 14 7.41 51.44 -32.24
CA ARG A 14 6.15 52.12 -32.65
C ARG A 14 4.94 51.18 -32.73
N GLN A 15 3.88 51.61 -32.05
CA GLN A 15 2.47 51.25 -32.20
C GLN A 15 1.87 51.83 -33.50
N LEU A 16 0.75 51.24 -33.97
CA LEU A 16 -0.41 51.80 -34.71
C LEU A 16 -1.45 50.66 -34.77
N ALA A 17 -2.61 50.69 -34.08
CA ALA A 17 -3.84 51.48 -34.26
C ALA A 17 -4.79 50.95 -35.38
N ASP A 18 -5.99 50.56 -34.92
CA ASP A 18 -7.33 50.45 -35.53
C ASP A 18 -7.55 50.38 -37.05
N ALA A 19 -8.41 49.43 -37.45
CA ALA A 19 -9.44 49.67 -38.46
C ALA A 19 -10.62 48.68 -38.36
N ASP A 20 -11.78 49.22 -38.71
CA ASP A 20 -13.16 48.85 -38.46
C ASP A 20 -13.75 47.94 -39.58
N HIS A 21 -14.98 47.46 -39.34
CA HIS A 21 -16.04 47.08 -40.30
C HIS A 21 -16.31 45.63 -40.76
N ARG A 22 -17.52 45.19 -40.35
CA ARG A 22 -18.72 44.78 -41.14
C ARG A 22 -19.12 43.30 -41.18
N GLU A 23 -20.42 43.14 -40.93
CA GLU A 23 -21.30 41.98 -41.12
C GLU A 23 -21.26 41.45 -42.56
N GLU A 24 -21.36 40.12 -42.70
CA GLU A 24 -22.33 39.46 -43.59
C GLU A 24 -22.28 37.93 -43.37
N ALA A 25 -23.45 37.30 -43.21
CA ALA A 25 -23.62 35.86 -43.31
C ALA A 25 -23.67 35.45 -44.80
N PRO A 26 -23.34 34.19 -45.12
CA PRO A 26 -24.41 33.35 -45.69
C PRO A 26 -24.39 31.87 -45.29
N GLN A 27 -25.49 31.25 -45.69
CA GLN A 27 -26.08 29.95 -45.39
C GLN A 27 -25.36 28.71 -45.96
N GLU A 28 -25.53 27.60 -45.21
CA GLU A 28 -25.82 26.19 -45.60
C GLU A 28 -25.03 25.45 -46.70
N ALA A 29 -24.43 24.30 -46.34
CA ALA A 29 -24.85 22.95 -46.79
C ALA A 29 -24.00 21.79 -46.20
N CYS A 30 -24.70 20.74 -45.73
CA CYS A 30 -24.42 19.28 -45.56
C CYS A 30 -22.99 18.78 -45.19
N SER A 31 -22.78 17.82 -44.26
CA SER A 31 -23.42 16.50 -44.08
C SER A 31 -23.01 15.79 -42.75
N ALA A 32 -23.90 14.93 -42.21
CA ALA A 32 -23.76 13.70 -41.36
C ALA A 32 -22.60 13.62 -40.32
N ASP A 33 -22.77 13.26 -39.04
CA ASP A 33 -23.43 12.07 -38.48
C ASP A 33 -23.63 12.24 -36.94
N GLY A 34 -24.49 11.43 -36.32
CA GLY A 34 -25.26 11.74 -35.11
C GLY A 34 -24.66 11.51 -33.72
N SER A 35 -25.28 12.21 -32.75
CA SER A 35 -25.37 11.89 -31.33
C SER A 35 -26.63 12.56 -30.73
N PRO A 36 -27.38 11.92 -29.81
CA PRO A 36 -28.73 12.37 -29.47
C PRO A 36 -28.74 13.53 -28.47
N ARG A 37 -29.58 14.54 -28.74
CA ARG A 37 -29.92 15.63 -27.81
C ARG A 37 -31.05 15.17 -26.87
N PRO A 38 -31.04 15.54 -25.57
CA PRO A 38 -32.03 15.07 -24.61
C PRO A 38 -33.40 15.76 -24.74
N ASP A 39 -34.43 14.98 -24.44
CA ASP A 39 -35.84 15.22 -24.74
C ASP A 39 -36.50 16.26 -23.81
N GLY A 40 -37.48 17.02 -24.34
CA GLY A 40 -38.13 18.17 -23.68
C GLY A 40 -38.91 17.85 -22.40
N HIS A 41 -39.08 16.56 -22.10
CA HIS A 41 -39.78 16.07 -20.90
C HIS A 41 -38.92 16.17 -19.63
N GLN A 42 -37.59 16.05 -19.72
CA GLN A 42 -36.68 16.18 -18.56
C GLN A 42 -36.58 17.63 -18.06
N ARG A 43 -36.68 18.60 -18.98
CA ARG A 43 -36.61 20.03 -18.63
C ARG A 43 -37.86 20.50 -17.86
N ARG A 44 -39.03 19.93 -18.12
CA ARG A 44 -40.27 20.23 -17.36
C ARG A 44 -40.25 19.65 -15.95
N LEU A 45 -39.74 18.43 -15.77
CA LEU A 45 -39.64 17.78 -14.45
C LEU A 45 -38.67 18.50 -13.51
N LEU A 46 -37.56 19.04 -14.02
CA LEU A 46 -36.60 19.81 -13.23
C LEU A 46 -37.19 21.16 -12.73
N VAL A 47 -38.01 21.82 -13.55
CA VAL A 47 -38.65 23.10 -13.18
C VAL A 47 -39.77 22.91 -12.15
N GLU A 48 -40.52 21.81 -12.20
CA GLU A 48 -41.51 21.47 -11.17
C GLU A 48 -40.87 21.06 -9.83
N ARG A 49 -39.73 20.35 -9.86
CA ARG A 49 -39.01 19.94 -8.64
C ARG A 49 -38.38 21.14 -7.91
N ALA A 50 -37.86 22.12 -8.65
CA ALA A 50 -37.36 23.39 -8.09
C ALA A 50 -38.48 24.23 -7.43
N ARG A 51 -39.69 24.23 -7.98
CA ARG A 51 -40.84 24.94 -7.41
C ARG A 51 -41.40 24.27 -6.14
N ARG A 52 -41.28 22.94 -5.97
CA ARG A 52 -41.63 22.25 -4.72
C ARG A 52 -40.60 22.47 -3.60
N LEU A 53 -39.32 22.56 -3.94
CA LEU A 53 -38.25 22.84 -2.96
C LEU A 53 -38.32 24.28 -2.42
N GLY A 54 -38.63 25.26 -3.29
CA GLY A 54 -38.82 26.66 -2.87
C GLY A 54 -40.03 26.90 -1.96
N ARG A 55 -41.07 26.05 -2.00
CA ARG A 55 -42.25 26.17 -1.11
C ARG A 55 -42.05 25.52 0.25
N ARG A 56 -41.24 24.46 0.36
CA ARG A 56 -40.88 23.83 1.65
C ARG A 56 -39.90 24.69 2.47
N ALA A 57 -39.01 25.44 1.82
CA ALA A 57 -38.10 26.37 2.51
C ALA A 57 -38.83 27.56 3.16
N ALA A 58 -40.00 27.96 2.65
CA ALA A 58 -40.79 29.07 3.18
C ALA A 58 -41.70 28.69 4.38
N GLU A 59 -41.95 27.39 4.60
CA GLU A 59 -42.80 26.89 5.70
C GLU A 59 -42.00 26.56 6.98
N VAL A 60 -40.70 26.28 6.87
CA VAL A 60 -39.81 25.97 8.02
C VAL A 60 -39.31 27.23 8.74
N HIS A 61 -39.43 28.41 8.12
CA HIS A 61 -38.90 29.67 8.67
C HIS A 61 -39.85 30.41 9.62
N ARG A 62 -40.90 29.76 10.14
CA ARG A 62 -41.90 30.42 11.00
C ARG A 62 -41.93 29.97 12.48
N ASP A 63 -41.12 28.98 12.89
CA ASP A 63 -41.11 28.46 14.27
C ASP A 63 -39.77 28.60 15.04
N ALA A 64 -38.85 29.44 14.56
CA ALA A 64 -37.60 29.74 15.28
C ALA A 64 -37.78 30.88 16.31
N ARG A 65 -38.43 30.60 17.44
CA ARG A 65 -38.31 31.38 18.69
C ARG A 65 -38.26 30.48 19.92
N ALA A 66 -37.23 29.65 20.01
CA ALA A 66 -36.71 29.10 21.25
C ALA A 66 -35.24 28.76 21.03
N GLY A 67 -34.34 29.30 21.86
CA GLY A 67 -32.90 29.05 21.75
C GLY A 67 -32.55 27.58 22.06
N PRO A 68 -31.45 27.05 21.51
CA PRO A 68 -31.04 25.67 21.78
C PRO A 68 -30.55 25.52 23.24
N PRO A 69 -30.81 24.38 23.91
CA PRO A 69 -30.21 24.09 25.20
C PRO A 69 -28.70 23.80 25.03
N ALA A 70 -27.94 24.07 26.09
CA ALA A 70 -26.49 23.91 26.13
C ALA A 70 -26.04 22.46 25.84
N PRO A 71 -24.89 22.25 25.17
CA PRO A 71 -24.37 20.91 24.90
C PRO A 71 -23.97 20.21 26.20
N VAL A 72 -24.44 18.97 26.34
CA VAL A 72 -24.04 18.05 27.39
C VAL A 72 -22.65 17.52 27.04
N HIS A 73 -21.64 17.87 27.84
CA HIS A 73 -20.32 17.26 27.77
C HIS A 73 -20.40 15.82 28.27
N GLU A 74 -20.36 14.84 27.36
CA GLU A 74 -19.95 13.48 27.72
C GLU A 74 -18.41 13.40 27.68
N PRO A 75 -17.76 12.80 28.68
CA PRO A 75 -16.30 12.66 28.69
C PRO A 75 -15.86 11.69 27.59
N ALA A 76 -14.93 12.14 26.74
CA ALA A 76 -14.27 11.32 25.75
C ALA A 76 -13.61 10.10 26.41
N VAL A 77 -13.86 8.90 25.86
CA VAL A 77 -13.09 7.70 26.21
C VAL A 77 -11.67 7.90 25.67
N PRO A 78 -10.64 8.05 26.53
CA PRO A 78 -9.26 8.16 26.06
C PRO A 78 -8.87 6.87 25.34
N LEU A 79 -8.15 6.98 24.22
CA LEU A 79 -7.38 5.84 23.70
C LEU A 79 -6.47 5.35 24.84
N PRO A 80 -6.34 4.03 25.08
CA PRO A 80 -5.63 3.54 26.25
C PRO A 80 -4.17 4.03 26.26
N ALA A 81 -3.89 4.96 27.18
CA ALA A 81 -2.55 5.43 27.49
C ALA A 81 -1.82 4.39 28.35
N THR A 82 -1.37 3.29 27.74
CA THR A 82 -0.43 2.37 28.40
C THR A 82 0.64 1.90 27.42
N LEU A 83 1.59 2.79 27.14
CA LEU A 83 2.96 2.44 26.79
C LEU A 83 3.89 3.43 27.48
N VAL A 84 4.23 3.19 28.76
CA VAL A 84 5.36 3.85 29.42
C VAL A 84 6.20 2.84 30.21
N HIS A 85 7.43 2.73 29.72
CA HIS A 85 8.73 2.29 30.26
C HIS A 85 8.89 1.67 31.65
N ARG A 86 9.88 0.76 31.70
CA ARG A 86 10.85 0.68 32.79
C ARG A 86 12.27 0.69 32.22
N GLU A 87 13.00 1.78 32.41
CA GLU A 87 14.47 1.82 32.42
C GLU A 87 14.95 1.88 33.88
N GLN A 88 16.01 1.15 34.19
CA GLN A 88 17.00 1.56 35.21
C GLN A 88 18.42 1.20 34.74
N ALA A 89 19.11 2.24 34.26
CA ALA A 89 20.46 2.67 34.62
C ALA A 89 21.64 1.68 34.61
N ALA A 90 22.61 1.95 33.72
CA ALA A 90 24.01 2.11 34.10
C ALA A 90 24.74 3.05 33.12
N GLU A 91 25.24 4.17 33.64
CA GLU A 91 26.03 5.19 32.92
C GLU A 91 27.48 4.74 32.60
N PRO A 92 28.16 5.42 31.65
CA PRO A 92 29.42 4.97 31.06
C PRO A 92 30.66 5.48 31.83
N ARG A 93 31.78 4.76 31.69
CA ARG A 93 33.10 5.28 32.02
C ARG A 93 34.12 4.95 30.92
N GLY A 94 34.65 6.01 30.32
CA GLY A 94 36.08 6.35 30.39
C GLY A 94 37.07 5.53 29.57
N GLU A 95 37.82 6.26 28.74
CA GLU A 95 38.83 5.85 27.77
C GLU A 95 40.09 5.15 28.34
N ALA A 96 40.69 4.34 27.45
CA ALA A 96 42.11 4.15 27.15
C ALA A 96 43.14 3.90 28.29
N GLU A 97 43.85 2.77 28.19
CA GLU A 97 45.32 2.75 28.14
C GLU A 97 45.89 1.41 27.64
N ARG A 98 47.12 1.48 27.12
CA ARG A 98 47.85 0.49 26.32
C ARG A 98 48.57 -0.59 27.15
N SER A 99 49.09 -1.56 26.39
CA SER A 99 50.29 -2.41 26.60
C SER A 99 49.96 -3.89 26.83
N ASP A 100 50.28 -4.78 25.88
CA ASP A 100 51.60 -5.33 25.49
C ASP A 100 51.83 -6.70 26.18
N ARG A 101 52.29 -7.66 25.35
CA ARG A 101 52.95 -8.94 25.68
C ARG A 101 52.10 -10.18 26.00
N GLY A 102 52.28 -11.19 25.12
CA GLY A 102 52.88 -12.46 25.56
C GLY A 102 52.04 -13.73 25.43
N ASP A 103 52.11 -14.37 24.26
CA ASP A 103 52.13 -15.85 24.15
C ASP A 103 53.46 -16.34 24.78
N PRO A 104 53.58 -17.50 25.48
CA PRO A 104 53.42 -18.83 24.87
C PRO A 104 52.87 -19.96 25.77
N GLY A 105 52.41 -21.05 25.15
CA GLY A 105 52.82 -22.37 25.61
C GLY A 105 51.79 -23.50 25.70
N ARG A 106 51.83 -24.36 24.69
CA ARG A 106 51.43 -25.78 24.67
C ARG A 106 51.55 -26.53 26.01
N ARG A 107 50.62 -27.45 26.30
CA ARG A 107 50.86 -28.94 26.30
C ARG A 107 49.65 -29.75 26.78
N GLN A 108 49.46 -30.90 26.10
CA GLN A 108 48.95 -32.21 26.57
C GLN A 108 47.51 -32.24 27.12
N GLY A 109 46.55 -33.01 26.60
CA GLY A 109 46.61 -34.33 25.97
C GLY A 109 46.22 -35.40 26.99
N GLN A 110 44.97 -35.87 26.99
CA GLN A 110 44.60 -37.25 27.34
C GLN A 110 43.13 -37.56 27.03
N ALA A 111 42.90 -38.84 26.76
CA ALA A 111 41.75 -39.45 26.12
C ALA A 111 40.74 -40.06 27.09
N GLY A 112 39.58 -40.44 26.55
CA GLY A 112 38.57 -41.33 27.15
C GLY A 112 37.33 -40.57 27.61
N ALA A 113 36.09 -41.03 27.41
CA ALA A 113 35.60 -42.31 26.97
C ALA A 113 34.14 -42.16 26.47
N ALA A 114 33.68 -43.20 25.78
CA ALA A 114 32.37 -43.37 25.18
C ALA A 114 31.18 -43.16 26.12
N ALA A 115 30.11 -42.61 25.58
CA ALA A 115 28.74 -42.94 25.98
C ALA A 115 27.90 -43.04 24.71
N ARG A 116 27.34 -44.24 24.52
CA ARG A 116 26.30 -44.55 23.54
C ARG A 116 25.03 -43.87 24.06
N ASP A 117 24.36 -43.09 23.23
CA ASP A 117 22.98 -42.71 23.49
C ASP A 117 22.10 -43.29 22.38
N THR A 118 21.17 -44.10 22.82
CA THR A 118 20.23 -44.90 22.04
C THR A 118 19.02 -44.07 21.67
N ASP A 119 18.51 -44.34 20.46
CA ASP A 119 17.27 -43.86 19.89
C ASP A 119 16.11 -43.71 20.90
N VAL A 120 15.47 -42.56 20.85
CA VAL A 120 14.05 -42.42 21.16
C VAL A 120 13.43 -41.67 20.00
N ASP A 121 12.98 -42.44 19.01
CA ASP A 121 12.08 -42.01 17.96
C ASP A 121 10.80 -41.44 18.60
N GLN A 122 10.63 -40.12 18.49
CA GLN A 122 9.32 -39.49 18.61
C GLN A 122 8.73 -39.35 17.19
N GLU A 123 8.29 -40.47 16.63
CA GLU A 123 7.29 -40.46 15.56
C GLU A 123 5.93 -40.09 16.18
N GLY A 124 5.72 -38.79 16.38
CA GLY A 124 4.42 -38.22 16.68
C GLY A 124 3.66 -37.91 15.40
N ALA A 125 2.84 -38.86 14.95
CA ALA A 125 1.69 -38.72 14.03
C ALA A 125 1.54 -37.38 13.27
N ALA A 126 2.38 -37.13 12.27
CA ALA A 126 2.05 -36.23 11.18
C ALA A 126 1.13 -37.01 10.22
N GLY A 127 -0.17 -36.73 10.28
CA GLY A 127 -1.11 -37.29 9.30
C GLY A 127 -0.67 -36.94 7.88
N ASP A 128 -0.67 -37.93 7.01
CA ASP A 128 -0.37 -37.85 5.58
C ASP A 128 -1.12 -36.68 4.92
N LEU A 129 -0.44 -35.53 4.82
CA LEU A 129 -0.78 -34.45 3.90
C LEU A 129 -0.20 -34.88 2.56
N ASN A 130 -1.02 -34.95 1.51
CA ASN A 130 -0.45 -34.80 0.17
C ASN A 130 0.21 -33.42 0.16
N PRO A 131 1.55 -33.29 0.09
CA PRO A 131 2.20 -32.02 0.33
C PRO A 131 1.83 -31.07 -0.80
N SER A 132 1.41 -29.84 -0.44
CA SER A 132 1.17 -28.78 -1.40
C SER A 132 2.39 -28.65 -2.33
N PRO A 133 2.19 -28.38 -3.63
CA PRO A 133 3.29 -28.20 -4.56
C PRO A 133 4.21 -27.11 -4.03
N ARG A 134 5.52 -27.34 -4.11
CA ARG A 134 6.53 -26.41 -3.57
C ARG A 134 7.10 -25.54 -4.68
N ALA A 135 7.17 -24.25 -4.42
CA ALA A 135 7.74 -23.26 -5.32
C ALA A 135 9.04 -22.65 -4.80
N LEU A 136 9.96 -22.37 -5.72
CA LEU A 136 11.10 -21.49 -5.49
C LEU A 136 10.89 -20.17 -6.22
N VAL A 137 11.15 -19.05 -5.56
CA VAL A 137 11.15 -17.73 -6.19
C VAL A 137 12.59 -17.23 -6.32
N VAL A 138 13.00 -16.86 -7.53
CA VAL A 138 14.33 -16.28 -7.81
C VAL A 138 14.13 -14.87 -8.35
N VAL A 139 14.69 -13.88 -7.68
CA VAL A 139 14.68 -12.48 -8.12
C VAL A 139 16.11 -12.07 -8.44
N THR A 140 16.35 -11.58 -9.66
CA THR A 140 17.68 -11.18 -10.10
C THR A 140 17.78 -9.67 -10.33
N GLY A 141 18.90 -9.09 -9.88
CA GLY A 141 19.26 -7.70 -10.07
C GLY A 141 20.34 -7.27 -9.07
N SER A 142 21.51 -6.88 -9.56
CA SER A 142 22.62 -6.45 -8.71
C SER A 142 22.30 -5.21 -7.85
N GLU A 143 21.35 -4.38 -8.27
CA GLU A 143 20.85 -3.24 -7.49
C GLU A 143 19.96 -3.68 -6.31
N LEU A 144 19.33 -4.86 -6.39
CA LEU A 144 18.55 -5.43 -5.29
C LEU A 144 19.48 -5.96 -4.20
N VAL A 145 20.52 -6.70 -4.60
CA VAL A 145 21.52 -7.25 -3.66
C VAL A 145 22.32 -6.13 -2.98
N ARG A 146 22.60 -5.03 -3.69
CA ARG A 146 23.28 -3.85 -3.12
C ARG A 146 22.38 -2.99 -2.23
N GLY A 147 21.07 -3.23 -2.23
CA GLY A 147 20.10 -2.44 -1.48
C GLY A 147 19.76 -1.08 -2.09
N ASP A 148 20.17 -0.84 -3.34
CA ASP A 148 19.83 0.39 -4.09
C ASP A 148 18.33 0.47 -4.40
N ARG A 149 17.68 -0.71 -4.51
CA ARG A 149 16.23 -0.85 -4.68
C ARG A 149 15.69 -1.95 -3.78
N ARG A 150 14.49 -1.72 -3.24
CA ARG A 150 13.75 -2.73 -2.49
C ARG A 150 13.10 -3.72 -3.46
N ASP A 151 13.21 -5.01 -3.18
CA ASP A 151 12.45 -6.03 -3.90
C ASP A 151 10.94 -5.89 -3.61
N LEU A 152 10.17 -5.78 -4.69
CA LEU A 152 8.70 -5.75 -4.68
C LEU A 152 8.09 -6.99 -5.33
N ASN A 153 8.89 -7.81 -6.01
CA ASN A 153 8.46 -8.94 -6.81
C ASN A 153 8.45 -10.23 -6.00
N GLY A 154 9.50 -10.51 -5.23
CA GLY A 154 9.56 -11.70 -4.36
C GLY A 154 8.36 -11.80 -3.42
N PRO A 155 8.09 -10.78 -2.59
CA PRO A 155 6.91 -10.76 -1.72
C PRO A 155 5.58 -10.80 -2.47
N PHE A 156 5.50 -10.25 -3.69
CA PHE A 156 4.30 -10.34 -4.52
C PHE A 156 4.07 -11.79 -4.96
N LEU A 157 5.06 -12.42 -5.60
CA LEU A 157 4.99 -13.78 -6.10
C LEU A 157 4.72 -14.79 -4.98
N ALA A 158 5.37 -14.66 -3.83
CA ALA A 158 5.11 -15.55 -2.69
C ALA A 158 3.65 -15.48 -2.22
N ARG A 159 3.06 -14.28 -2.13
CA ARG A 159 1.64 -14.11 -1.77
C ARG A 159 0.71 -14.73 -2.81
N GLU A 160 0.98 -14.51 -4.09
CA GLU A 160 0.19 -15.09 -5.18
C GLU A 160 0.25 -16.62 -5.16
N LEU A 161 1.45 -17.20 -4.99
CA LEU A 161 1.65 -18.65 -4.88
C LEU A 161 0.83 -19.24 -3.73
N VAL A 162 0.89 -18.64 -2.54
CA VAL A 162 0.08 -19.07 -1.39
C VAL A 162 -1.42 -19.01 -1.73
N SER A 163 -1.88 -17.94 -2.36
CA SER A 163 -3.30 -17.80 -2.76
C SER A 163 -3.76 -18.86 -3.78
N LEU A 164 -2.83 -19.44 -4.52
CA LEU A 164 -3.06 -20.51 -5.48
C LEU A 164 -2.81 -21.91 -4.89
N GLY A 165 -2.52 -22.01 -3.58
CA GLY A 165 -2.28 -23.29 -2.91
C GLY A 165 -0.90 -23.89 -3.15
N VAL A 166 0.08 -23.06 -3.52
CA VAL A 166 1.48 -23.44 -3.73
C VAL A 166 2.31 -22.91 -2.56
N ASP A 167 3.12 -23.77 -1.94
CA ASP A 167 3.99 -23.42 -0.81
C ASP A 167 5.29 -22.75 -1.33
N PRO A 168 5.52 -21.44 -1.09
CA PRO A 168 6.77 -20.79 -1.45
C PRO A 168 7.87 -21.19 -0.45
N ALA A 169 8.68 -22.17 -0.81
CA ALA A 169 9.72 -22.73 0.04
C ALA A 169 10.84 -21.73 0.37
N GLU A 170 11.23 -20.91 -0.61
CA GLU A 170 12.34 -19.97 -0.48
C GLU A 170 12.23 -18.86 -1.53
N ILE A 171 12.68 -17.65 -1.15
CA ILE A 171 12.88 -16.51 -2.05
C ILE A 171 14.37 -16.19 -2.08
N ILE A 172 14.99 -16.34 -3.25
CA ILE A 172 16.43 -16.06 -3.46
C ILE A 172 16.56 -14.75 -4.24
N ILE A 173 17.27 -13.78 -3.66
CA ILE A 173 17.65 -12.54 -4.37
C ILE A 173 19.13 -12.66 -4.76
N VAL A 174 19.43 -12.51 -6.05
CA VAL A 174 20.76 -12.77 -6.62
C VAL A 174 21.20 -11.67 -7.58
N GLY A 175 22.51 -11.44 -7.70
CA GLY A 175 23.07 -10.50 -8.67
C GLY A 175 23.02 -11.02 -10.10
N ASP A 176 23.43 -10.18 -11.05
CA ASP A 176 23.41 -10.48 -12.50
C ASP A 176 24.62 -11.34 -12.96
N SER A 177 25.40 -11.85 -12.01
CA SER A 177 26.54 -12.73 -12.27
C SER A 177 26.05 -14.10 -12.77
N PRO A 178 26.57 -14.64 -13.89
CA PRO A 178 26.14 -15.92 -14.44
C PRO A 178 26.29 -17.08 -13.46
N GLN A 179 27.35 -17.07 -12.65
CA GLN A 179 27.65 -18.12 -11.68
C GLN A 179 26.66 -18.07 -10.52
N GLU A 180 26.32 -16.87 -10.06
CA GLU A 180 25.37 -16.68 -8.96
C GLU A 180 23.95 -17.04 -9.41
N LEU A 181 23.54 -16.55 -10.59
CA LEU A 181 22.24 -16.85 -11.17
C LEU A 181 22.07 -18.35 -11.46
N GLU A 182 23.11 -19.02 -11.96
CA GLU A 182 23.12 -20.47 -12.12
C GLU A 182 22.95 -21.19 -10.77
N ALA A 183 23.66 -20.76 -9.73
CA ALA A 183 23.55 -21.35 -8.40
C ALA A 183 22.12 -21.18 -7.82
N ALA A 184 21.48 -20.04 -8.06
CA ALA A 184 20.11 -19.76 -7.63
C ALA A 184 19.05 -20.55 -8.43
N LEU A 185 19.26 -20.78 -9.74
CA LEU A 185 18.31 -21.51 -10.59
C LEU A 185 18.33 -23.02 -10.38
N ARG A 186 19.48 -23.60 -10.02
CA ARG A 186 19.67 -25.06 -9.89
C ARG A 186 18.71 -25.72 -8.89
N PRO A 187 18.47 -25.18 -7.69
CA PRO A 187 17.45 -25.69 -6.78
C PRO A 187 16.04 -25.59 -7.38
N GLY A 188 15.75 -24.50 -8.10
CA GLY A 188 14.44 -24.25 -8.70
C GLY A 188 14.04 -25.29 -9.75
N LEU A 189 15.01 -25.84 -10.49
CA LEU A 189 14.74 -26.92 -11.45
C LEU A 189 14.37 -28.26 -10.79
N LYS A 190 14.48 -28.37 -9.47
CA LYS A 190 14.08 -29.54 -8.67
C LYS A 190 12.78 -29.33 -7.90
N ALA A 191 12.23 -28.11 -7.91
CA ALA A 191 10.95 -27.79 -7.30
C ALA A 191 9.78 -28.14 -8.24
N ASP A 192 8.55 -28.17 -7.75
CA ASP A 192 7.37 -28.33 -8.61
C ASP A 192 7.21 -27.13 -9.55
N LEU A 193 7.48 -25.94 -9.01
CA LEU A 193 7.41 -24.66 -9.71
C LEU A 193 8.63 -23.78 -9.35
N CYS A 194 9.20 -23.11 -10.34
CA CYS A 194 10.22 -22.09 -10.14
C CYS A 194 9.75 -20.81 -10.82
N VAL A 195 9.65 -19.71 -10.07
CA VAL A 195 9.27 -18.41 -10.62
C VAL A 195 10.47 -17.48 -10.57
N VAL A 196 10.92 -17.02 -11.73
CA VAL A 196 12.08 -16.17 -11.90
C VAL A 196 11.64 -14.77 -12.33
N SER A 197 12.19 -13.74 -11.72
CA SER A 197 11.90 -12.34 -12.01
C SER A 197 13.19 -11.56 -12.29
N GLY A 198 13.28 -10.93 -13.46
CA GLY A 198 14.38 -10.04 -13.83
C GLY A 198 15.36 -10.60 -14.85
N GLY A 199 16.28 -9.77 -15.34
CA GLY A 199 17.34 -10.14 -16.28
C GLY A 199 16.85 -10.53 -17.69
N LEU A 200 15.76 -9.91 -18.16
CA LEU A 200 15.13 -10.15 -19.48
C LEU A 200 15.22 -8.94 -20.43
N GLY A 201 15.89 -7.88 -20.01
CA GLY A 201 16.12 -6.71 -20.84
C GLY A 201 17.10 -6.99 -22.00
N PRO A 202 17.37 -5.95 -22.81
CA PRO A 202 18.24 -6.06 -23.97
C PRO A 202 19.73 -5.95 -23.64
N THR A 203 20.14 -5.66 -22.40
CA THR A 203 21.52 -5.31 -22.06
C THR A 203 22.37 -6.53 -21.72
N HIS A 204 23.68 -6.32 -21.54
CA HIS A 204 24.67 -7.40 -21.38
C HIS A 204 24.64 -8.08 -20.00
N ASP A 205 24.03 -7.43 -19.02
CA ASP A 205 23.72 -7.86 -17.66
C ASP A 205 22.41 -8.66 -17.58
N ASP A 206 21.53 -8.57 -18.58
CA ASP A 206 20.31 -9.40 -18.66
C ASP A 206 20.63 -10.84 -19.09
N ARG A 207 20.91 -11.73 -18.14
CA ARG A 207 21.44 -13.08 -18.42
C ARG A 207 20.52 -14.23 -18.05
N THR A 208 19.28 -13.96 -17.66
CA THR A 208 18.34 -14.97 -17.16
C THR A 208 18.04 -16.03 -18.21
N VAL A 209 17.73 -15.62 -19.44
CA VAL A 209 17.36 -16.54 -20.52
C VAL A 209 18.51 -17.49 -20.88
N GLU A 210 19.69 -16.92 -21.10
CA GLU A 210 20.91 -17.64 -21.48
C GLU A 210 21.36 -18.61 -20.38
N THR A 211 21.29 -18.16 -19.12
CA THR A 211 21.67 -18.97 -17.96
C THR A 211 20.67 -20.10 -17.74
N LEU A 212 19.37 -19.83 -17.82
CA LEU A 212 18.34 -20.86 -17.69
C LEU A 212 18.47 -21.92 -18.78
N ALA A 213 18.66 -21.52 -20.04
CA ALA A 213 18.85 -22.46 -21.15
C ALA A 213 20.04 -23.40 -20.88
N ARG A 214 21.18 -22.85 -20.44
CA ARG A 214 22.37 -23.63 -20.10
C ARG A 214 22.13 -24.61 -18.95
N VAL A 215 21.51 -24.17 -17.85
CA VAL A 215 21.26 -25.04 -16.68
C VAL A 215 20.20 -26.10 -16.99
N ALA A 216 19.22 -25.77 -17.84
CA ALA A 216 18.18 -26.68 -18.31
C ALA A 216 18.65 -27.63 -19.43
N GLY A 217 19.84 -27.43 -19.99
CA GLY A 217 20.33 -28.21 -21.13
C GLY A 217 19.51 -28.00 -22.41
N ARG A 218 19.04 -26.78 -22.65
CA ARG A 218 18.22 -26.40 -23.81
C ARG A 218 19.01 -25.49 -24.74
N GLU A 219 18.80 -25.66 -26.04
CA GLU A 219 19.32 -24.72 -27.04
C GLU A 219 18.50 -23.41 -27.02
N LEU A 220 19.10 -22.32 -27.48
CA LEU A 220 18.43 -21.05 -27.67
C LEU A 220 17.89 -20.96 -29.10
N VAL A 221 16.61 -20.60 -29.23
CA VAL A 221 15.89 -20.52 -30.51
C VAL A 221 15.28 -19.13 -30.63
N LEU A 222 15.46 -18.52 -31.81
CA LEU A 222 14.81 -17.25 -32.14
C LEU A 222 13.33 -17.51 -32.45
N ASP A 223 12.44 -16.89 -31.70
CA ASP A 223 11.01 -16.87 -31.98
C ASP A 223 10.73 -15.75 -33.00
N SER A 224 10.31 -16.14 -34.21
CA SER A 224 10.08 -15.19 -35.31
C SER A 224 8.86 -14.29 -35.10
N ASP A 225 7.92 -14.68 -34.25
CA ASP A 225 6.72 -13.89 -34.00
C ASP A 225 7.03 -12.82 -32.96
N LEU A 226 7.73 -13.19 -31.88
CA LEU A 226 8.26 -12.24 -30.91
C LEU A 226 9.26 -11.27 -31.54
N ASP A 227 10.17 -11.74 -32.41
CA ASP A 227 11.14 -10.88 -33.09
C ASP A 227 10.44 -9.76 -33.87
N ARG A 228 9.39 -10.10 -34.63
CA ARG A 228 8.58 -9.13 -35.38
C ARG A 228 7.80 -8.18 -34.47
N GLU A 229 7.22 -8.68 -33.39
CA GLU A 229 6.44 -7.87 -32.46
C GLU A 229 7.32 -6.85 -31.71
N ILE A 230 8.45 -7.31 -31.17
CA ILE A 230 9.41 -6.50 -30.43
C ILE A 230 10.10 -5.51 -31.37
N GLU A 231 10.40 -5.92 -32.61
CA GLU A 231 10.91 -5.02 -33.67
C GLU A 231 9.93 -3.86 -33.93
N ALA A 232 8.63 -4.16 -34.09
CA ALA A 232 7.62 -3.13 -34.36
C ALA A 232 7.47 -2.13 -33.19
N ILE A 233 7.61 -2.59 -31.95
CA ILE A 233 7.64 -1.71 -30.77
C ILE A 233 8.90 -0.85 -30.76
N SER A 234 10.06 -1.47 -30.99
CA SER A 234 11.37 -0.83 -30.94
C SER A 234 11.56 0.22 -32.03
N ARG A 235 11.03 -0.02 -33.24
CA ARG A 235 11.03 0.96 -34.34
C ARG A 235 10.22 2.22 -34.00
N ARG A 236 9.00 2.05 -33.48
CA ARG A 236 8.15 3.17 -33.03
C ARG A 236 8.82 3.98 -31.91
N LEU A 237 9.50 3.30 -30.99
CA LEU A 237 10.26 3.96 -29.93
C LEU A 237 11.46 4.74 -30.49
N ALA A 238 12.22 4.14 -31.40
CA ALA A 238 13.37 4.76 -32.05
C ALA A 238 12.97 6.04 -32.80
N GLU A 239 11.87 6.01 -33.57
CA GLU A 239 11.30 7.17 -34.25
C GLU A 239 10.91 8.28 -33.27
N ARG A 240 10.18 7.93 -32.19
CA ARG A 240 9.76 8.88 -31.16
C ARG A 240 10.94 9.53 -30.43
N LEU A 241 12.04 8.80 -30.27
CA LEU A 241 13.26 9.29 -29.60
C LEU A 241 14.25 9.96 -30.57
N GLY A 242 14.00 9.95 -31.88
CA GLY A 242 14.94 10.45 -32.90
C GLY A 242 16.25 9.65 -32.93
N ARG A 243 16.20 8.35 -32.66
CA ARG A 243 17.35 7.44 -32.61
C ARG A 243 17.34 6.46 -33.79
N PRO A 244 18.50 6.03 -34.30
CA PRO A 244 18.54 5.00 -35.34
C PRO A 244 18.09 3.65 -34.78
N TYR A 245 17.28 2.91 -35.54
CA TYR A 245 16.81 1.57 -35.15
C TYR A 245 17.96 0.57 -34.92
N ALA A 246 19.10 0.77 -35.58
CA ALA A 246 20.29 -0.08 -35.42
C ALA A 246 20.75 -0.20 -33.95
N ASP A 247 20.50 0.82 -33.12
CA ASP A 247 20.83 0.81 -31.69
C ASP A 247 19.99 -0.22 -30.90
N PHE A 248 18.83 -0.62 -31.42
CA PHE A 248 17.88 -1.51 -30.75
C PHE A 248 17.91 -2.95 -31.30
N ALA A 249 18.35 -3.14 -32.55
CA ALA A 249 18.21 -4.41 -33.27
C ALA A 249 18.84 -5.61 -32.56
N ALA A 250 20.00 -5.43 -31.92
CA ALA A 250 20.63 -6.50 -31.14
C ALA A 250 19.81 -6.88 -29.90
N GLY A 251 19.23 -5.87 -29.23
CA GLY A 251 18.33 -6.06 -28.09
C GLY A 251 17.05 -6.79 -28.48
N VAL A 252 16.44 -6.42 -29.62
CA VAL A 252 15.25 -7.10 -30.17
C VAL A 252 15.52 -8.60 -30.34
N ARG A 253 16.59 -8.94 -31.07
CA ARG A 253 16.94 -10.34 -31.34
C ARG A 253 17.22 -11.11 -30.05
N LYS A 254 17.89 -10.48 -29.09
CA LYS A 254 18.16 -11.08 -27.77
C LYS A 254 16.86 -11.38 -27.03
N GLN A 255 15.95 -10.42 -26.95
CA GLN A 255 14.67 -10.57 -26.22
C GLN A 255 13.72 -11.55 -26.91
N ALA A 256 13.80 -11.71 -28.23
CA ALA A 256 13.03 -12.70 -28.99
C ALA A 256 13.65 -14.11 -29.00
N THR A 257 14.84 -14.29 -28.42
CA THR A 257 15.49 -15.59 -28.34
C THR A 257 15.12 -16.27 -27.02
N LEU A 258 14.52 -17.45 -27.08
CA LEU A 258 14.04 -18.21 -25.93
C LEU A 258 14.65 -19.62 -25.87
N PRO A 259 14.66 -20.30 -24.72
CA PRO A 259 15.09 -21.70 -24.65
C PRO A 259 14.11 -22.60 -25.41
N ALA A 260 14.62 -23.61 -26.12
CA ALA A 260 13.80 -24.56 -26.86
C ALA A 260 12.76 -25.24 -25.96
N GLY A 261 11.48 -25.20 -26.38
CA GLY A 261 10.35 -25.70 -25.62
C GLY A 261 9.71 -24.68 -24.66
N ALA A 262 10.18 -23.43 -24.65
CA ALA A 262 9.51 -22.34 -23.96
C ALA A 262 8.22 -21.91 -24.68
N THR A 263 7.21 -21.56 -23.90
CA THR A 263 5.94 -20.98 -24.35
C THR A 263 5.90 -19.50 -23.94
N PRO A 264 5.87 -18.55 -24.89
CA PRO A 264 5.76 -17.13 -24.58
C PRO A 264 4.47 -16.78 -23.84
N LEU A 265 4.54 -15.80 -22.93
CA LEU A 265 3.39 -15.24 -22.20
C LEU A 265 2.90 -13.90 -22.78
N GLY A 266 3.53 -13.44 -23.87
CA GLY A 266 3.31 -12.12 -24.47
C GLY A 266 4.17 -11.02 -23.84
N LEU A 267 3.82 -9.78 -24.18
CA LEU A 267 4.60 -8.58 -23.85
C LEU A 267 3.83 -7.65 -22.91
N ALA A 268 4.49 -7.20 -21.83
CA ALA A 268 4.04 -6.08 -21.00
C ALA A 268 4.96 -4.84 -21.10
N GLY A 269 6.14 -5.04 -21.70
CA GLY A 269 7.12 -4.07 -22.16
C GLY A 269 7.72 -4.59 -23.47
N THR A 270 9.06 -4.54 -23.65
CA THR A 270 9.71 -5.24 -24.78
C THR A 270 10.22 -6.63 -24.41
N ALA A 271 10.40 -6.91 -23.11
CA ALA A 271 10.85 -8.22 -22.62
C ALA A 271 9.66 -9.20 -22.53
N PRO A 272 9.69 -10.33 -23.26
CA PRO A 272 8.66 -11.35 -23.11
C PRO A 272 8.88 -12.18 -21.84
N GLY A 273 7.79 -12.45 -21.14
CA GLY A 273 7.75 -13.55 -20.17
C GLY A 273 7.55 -14.88 -20.89
N PHE A 274 7.92 -15.98 -20.25
CA PHE A 274 7.69 -17.32 -20.81
C PHE A 274 7.59 -18.39 -19.73
N VAL A 275 7.03 -19.54 -20.11
CA VAL A 275 6.97 -20.76 -19.29
C VAL A 275 7.73 -21.87 -20.00
N ILE A 276 8.50 -22.66 -19.26
CA ILE A 276 9.16 -23.85 -19.81
C ILE A 276 9.01 -25.04 -18.86
N GLN A 277 8.58 -26.18 -19.41
CA GLN A 277 8.57 -27.46 -18.71
C GLN A 277 9.96 -28.10 -18.80
N ILE A 278 10.58 -28.30 -17.63
CA ILE A 278 11.77 -29.12 -17.44
C ILE A 278 11.33 -30.44 -16.78
N THR A 279 12.16 -31.48 -16.85
CA THR A 279 11.81 -32.86 -16.44
C THR A 279 11.08 -32.94 -15.09
N SER A 280 11.52 -32.17 -14.10
CA SER A 280 10.97 -32.17 -12.73
C SER A 280 10.26 -30.89 -12.32
N ALA A 281 10.29 -29.83 -13.13
CA ALA A 281 9.84 -28.50 -12.73
C ALA A 281 9.16 -27.74 -13.86
N VAL A 282 8.15 -26.95 -13.53
CA VAL A 282 7.67 -25.86 -14.38
C VAL A 282 8.44 -24.60 -14.01
N VAL A 283 9.04 -23.92 -14.99
CA VAL A 283 9.74 -22.65 -14.76
C VAL A 283 8.98 -21.53 -15.43
N VAL A 284 8.59 -20.52 -14.66
CA VAL A 284 7.97 -19.28 -15.12
C VAL A 284 9.01 -18.18 -15.03
N VAL A 285 9.22 -17.44 -16.12
CA VAL A 285 10.21 -16.36 -16.19
C VAL A 285 9.51 -15.06 -16.55
N LEU A 286 9.71 -14.04 -15.74
CA LEU A 286 8.97 -12.77 -15.76
C LEU A 286 9.94 -11.56 -15.75
N PRO A 287 9.50 -10.42 -16.30
CA PRO A 287 10.32 -9.20 -16.33
C PRO A 287 10.52 -8.61 -14.93
N GLY A 288 11.57 -7.80 -14.77
CA GLY A 288 11.92 -7.17 -13.49
C GLY A 288 10.97 -6.03 -13.06
N PRO A 289 10.50 -5.13 -13.94
CA PRO A 289 9.59 -4.06 -13.53
C PRO A 289 8.26 -4.61 -12.94
N PRO A 290 7.89 -4.26 -11.70
CA PRO A 290 6.72 -4.83 -11.03
C PRO A 290 5.39 -4.70 -11.80
N PRO A 291 5.08 -3.56 -12.46
CA PRO A 291 3.85 -3.45 -13.26
C PRO A 291 3.82 -4.41 -14.46
N GLU A 292 4.98 -4.67 -15.08
CA GLU A 292 5.08 -5.59 -16.22
C GLU A 292 4.96 -7.03 -15.74
N LEU A 293 5.65 -7.39 -14.66
CA LEU A 293 5.56 -8.71 -14.04
C LEU A 293 4.12 -9.05 -13.68
N ARG A 294 3.41 -8.14 -13.00
CA ARG A 294 2.02 -8.37 -12.56
C ARG A 294 1.07 -8.61 -13.73
N ARG A 295 1.29 -7.96 -14.88
CA ARG A 295 0.50 -8.20 -16.10
C ARG A 295 0.75 -9.59 -16.67
N LEU A 296 2.01 -10.00 -16.76
CA LEU A 296 2.36 -11.31 -17.32
C LEU A 296 2.11 -12.47 -16.35
N TRP A 297 2.08 -12.22 -15.05
CA TRP A 297 1.72 -13.21 -14.04
C TRP A 297 0.32 -13.79 -14.27
N ALA A 298 -0.66 -12.95 -14.65
CA ALA A 298 -2.01 -13.43 -14.98
C ALA A 298 -1.99 -14.46 -16.13
N ALA A 299 -1.23 -14.19 -17.20
CA ALA A 299 -1.05 -15.14 -18.30
C ALA A 299 -0.26 -16.39 -17.88
N ALA A 300 0.72 -16.26 -16.97
CA ALA A 300 1.48 -17.38 -16.44
C ALA A 300 0.59 -18.37 -15.69
N VAL A 301 -0.32 -17.87 -14.85
CA VAL A 301 -1.26 -18.70 -14.07
C VAL A 301 -2.22 -19.47 -14.98
N GLU A 302 -2.56 -18.92 -16.14
CA GLU A 302 -3.43 -19.57 -17.13
C GLU A 302 -2.71 -20.62 -17.99
N ASN A 303 -1.38 -20.62 -18.01
CA ASN A 303 -0.59 -21.55 -18.81
C ASN A 303 -0.83 -23.02 -18.38
N GLU A 304 -0.95 -23.93 -19.36
CA GLU A 304 -1.29 -25.34 -19.12
C GLU A 304 -0.30 -26.04 -18.17
N ALA A 305 1.00 -25.81 -18.31
CA ALA A 305 2.01 -26.44 -17.47
C ALA A 305 1.89 -25.95 -16.01
N VAL A 306 1.70 -24.64 -15.82
CA VAL A 306 1.50 -24.03 -14.50
C VAL A 306 0.20 -24.56 -13.88
N ARG A 307 -0.91 -24.58 -14.62
CA ARG A 307 -2.18 -25.17 -14.16
C ARG A 307 -2.03 -26.63 -13.73
N GLY A 308 -1.20 -27.42 -14.43
CA GLY A 308 -0.89 -28.80 -14.03
C GLY A 308 -0.26 -28.90 -12.63
N VAL A 309 0.54 -27.90 -12.24
CA VAL A 309 1.04 -27.78 -10.87
C VAL A 309 -0.06 -27.32 -9.92
N LEU A 310 -0.79 -26.26 -10.27
CA LEU A 310 -1.81 -25.64 -9.42
C LEU A 310 -2.96 -26.58 -9.05
N VAL A 311 -3.33 -27.52 -9.93
CA VAL A 311 -4.37 -28.53 -9.65
C VAL A 311 -4.01 -29.44 -8.45
N ARG A 312 -2.72 -29.56 -8.12
CA ARG A 312 -2.25 -30.28 -6.92
C ARG A 312 -2.30 -29.41 -5.66
N GLY A 313 -2.39 -28.09 -5.83
CA GLY A 313 -2.45 -27.13 -4.74
C GLY A 313 -3.84 -27.05 -4.14
N ARG A 314 -3.88 -26.74 -2.84
CA ARG A 314 -5.10 -26.38 -2.13
C ARG A 314 -4.87 -25.02 -1.48
N PRO A 315 -5.48 -23.94 -2.01
CA PRO A 315 -5.41 -22.64 -1.38
C PRO A 315 -5.82 -22.76 0.09
N PRO A 316 -4.99 -22.29 1.03
CA PRO A 316 -5.36 -22.34 2.43
C PRO A 316 -6.58 -21.44 2.64
N GLU A 317 -7.53 -21.93 3.42
CA GLU A 317 -8.57 -21.07 3.93
C GLU A 317 -7.92 -20.06 4.89
N ARG A 318 -8.33 -18.80 4.81
CA ARG A 318 -7.83 -17.74 5.71
C ARG A 318 -8.99 -17.14 6.49
N ARG A 319 -8.76 -16.95 7.79
CA ARG A 319 -9.60 -16.08 8.63
C ARG A 319 -8.74 -14.92 9.07
N THR A 320 -9.30 -13.72 8.99
CA THR A 320 -8.58 -12.52 9.38
C THR A 320 -9.37 -11.74 10.41
N LEU A 321 -8.68 -11.14 11.37
CA LEU A 321 -9.26 -10.25 12.36
C LEU A 321 -8.35 -9.04 12.49
N ARG A 322 -8.91 -7.84 12.32
CA ARG A 322 -8.16 -6.58 12.36
C ARG A 322 -8.63 -5.74 13.53
N PHE A 323 -7.68 -5.30 14.35
CA PHE A 323 -7.94 -4.57 15.58
C PHE A 323 -7.28 -3.18 15.53
N TYR A 324 -7.96 -2.19 16.09
CA TYR A 324 -7.44 -0.84 16.27
C TYR A 324 -7.64 -0.39 17.72
N GLY A 325 -6.57 0.09 18.36
CA GLY A 325 -6.57 0.50 19.76
C GLY A 325 -6.18 -0.60 20.77
N ALA A 326 -6.16 -1.88 20.35
CA ALA A 326 -5.62 -2.96 21.16
C ALA A 326 -4.08 -2.97 21.10
N SER A 327 -3.43 -3.36 22.20
CA SER A 327 -1.99 -3.64 22.19
C SER A 327 -1.69 -5.02 21.63
N GLU A 328 -0.52 -5.18 21.00
CA GLU A 328 -0.08 -6.47 20.47
C GLU A 328 -0.05 -7.55 21.57
N SER A 329 0.44 -7.23 22.76
CA SER A 329 0.45 -8.15 23.90
C SER A 329 -0.96 -8.56 24.36
N ALA A 330 -1.95 -7.68 24.26
CA ALA A 330 -3.33 -8.03 24.60
C ALA A 330 -3.92 -9.02 23.58
N VAL A 331 -3.65 -8.81 22.29
CA VAL A 331 -4.06 -9.71 21.20
C VAL A 331 -3.36 -11.05 21.31
N ALA A 332 -2.04 -11.06 21.50
CA ALA A 332 -1.25 -12.29 21.67
C ALA A 332 -1.72 -13.12 22.87
N ARG A 333 -1.93 -12.48 24.03
CA ARG A 333 -2.47 -13.18 25.21
C ARG A 333 -3.86 -13.76 24.95
N ALA A 334 -4.74 -13.01 24.29
CA ALA A 334 -6.07 -13.51 23.97
C ALA A 334 -6.04 -14.70 23.00
N LEU A 335 -5.08 -14.72 22.07
CA LEU A 335 -4.84 -15.85 21.16
C LEU A 335 -4.29 -17.07 21.91
N GLU A 336 -3.30 -16.89 22.79
CA GLU A 336 -2.75 -17.96 23.64
C GLU A 336 -3.82 -18.57 24.55
N GLU A 337 -4.65 -17.74 25.19
CA GLU A 337 -5.75 -18.19 26.03
C GLU A 337 -6.86 -18.89 25.23
N ALA A 338 -6.98 -18.58 23.93
CA ALA A 338 -7.83 -19.32 23.00
C ALA A 338 -7.21 -20.66 22.56
N GLY A 339 -6.00 -20.98 23.03
CA GLY A 339 -5.26 -22.23 22.80
C GLY A 339 -4.16 -22.13 21.73
N GLY A 340 -3.84 -20.94 21.22
CA GLY A 340 -2.74 -20.74 20.28
C GLY A 340 -2.92 -21.41 18.91
N ASP A 341 -1.79 -21.53 18.20
CA ASP A 341 -1.62 -22.30 16.99
C ASP A 341 -1.64 -23.82 17.27
N GLY A 342 -1.99 -24.62 16.25
CA GLY A 342 -2.16 -26.06 16.36
C GLY A 342 -3.50 -26.56 15.81
N ASP A 343 -3.69 -27.88 15.83
CA ASP A 343 -4.92 -28.55 15.36
C ASP A 343 -5.36 -28.12 13.95
N GLY A 344 -4.39 -27.97 13.03
CA GLY A 344 -4.64 -27.56 11.65
C GLY A 344 -4.84 -26.06 11.45
N VAL A 345 -4.48 -25.22 12.43
CA VAL A 345 -4.49 -23.75 12.30
C VAL A 345 -3.12 -23.19 12.63
N GLU A 346 -2.56 -22.39 11.73
CA GLU A 346 -1.40 -21.55 11.99
C GLU A 346 -1.87 -20.11 12.20
N ALA A 347 -1.49 -19.49 13.32
CA ALA A 347 -1.92 -18.15 13.68
C ALA A 347 -0.73 -17.19 13.66
N THR A 348 -0.88 -16.06 12.97
CA THR A 348 0.10 -14.97 12.94
C THR A 348 -0.51 -13.70 13.51
N VAL A 349 0.20 -13.06 14.45
CA VAL A 349 -0.13 -11.72 14.97
C VAL A 349 0.91 -10.73 14.46
N CYS A 350 0.47 -9.62 13.88
CA CYS A 350 1.35 -8.60 13.29
C CYS A 350 0.86 -7.19 13.63
N ALA A 351 1.73 -6.36 14.19
CA ALA A 351 1.50 -4.92 14.25
C ALA A 351 1.91 -4.29 12.91
N ARG A 352 0.96 -3.72 12.17
CA ARG A 352 1.22 -3.00 10.91
C ARG A 352 0.25 -1.84 10.75
N ASP A 353 0.71 -0.74 10.16
CA ASP A 353 -0.12 0.45 9.92
C ASP A 353 -0.88 0.95 11.16
N PHE A 354 -0.28 0.86 12.36
CA PHE A 354 -0.93 1.26 13.62
C PHE A 354 -2.21 0.45 13.97
N GLU A 355 -2.35 -0.72 13.37
CA GLU A 355 -3.39 -1.72 13.59
C GLU A 355 -2.71 -3.04 14.02
N ILE A 356 -3.47 -3.93 14.67
CA ILE A 356 -3.04 -5.29 14.94
C ILE A 356 -3.82 -6.25 14.04
N HIS A 357 -3.07 -7.10 13.36
CA HIS A 357 -3.53 -8.00 12.33
C HIS A 357 -3.36 -9.43 12.83
N VAL A 358 -4.47 -10.16 12.96
CA VAL A 358 -4.45 -11.60 13.22
C VAL A 358 -4.86 -12.31 11.95
N ASP A 359 -3.98 -13.16 11.43
CA ASP A 359 -4.23 -13.99 10.26
C ASP A 359 -4.15 -15.46 10.68
N LEU A 360 -5.23 -16.21 10.46
CA LEU A 360 -5.31 -17.65 10.71
C LEU A 360 -5.28 -18.36 9.36
N VAL A 361 -4.23 -19.14 9.12
CA VAL A 361 -4.12 -20.05 7.99
C VAL A 361 -4.73 -21.38 8.42
N VAL A 362 -5.77 -21.81 7.72
CA VAL A 362 -6.64 -22.92 8.10
C VAL A 362 -6.39 -24.09 7.15
N GLY A 363 -5.87 -25.18 7.70
CA GLY A 363 -5.73 -26.46 7.03
C GLY A 363 -7.05 -27.24 6.96
N GLU A 364 -7.06 -28.39 6.28
CA GLU A 364 -8.27 -29.15 5.93
C GLU A 364 -9.16 -29.53 7.13
N ALA A 365 -8.58 -29.75 8.31
CA ALA A 365 -9.31 -30.06 9.55
C ALA A 365 -9.39 -28.89 10.55
N GLY A 366 -8.84 -27.72 10.21
CA GLY A 366 -8.67 -26.59 11.13
C GLY A 366 -9.88 -25.67 11.26
N GLY A 367 -10.92 -25.83 10.44
CA GLY A 367 -12.04 -24.86 10.36
C GLY A 367 -12.71 -24.60 11.71
N ALA A 368 -13.12 -25.65 12.42
CA ALA A 368 -13.76 -25.51 13.73
C ALA A 368 -12.84 -24.86 14.79
N ARG A 369 -11.53 -25.12 14.70
CA ARG A 369 -10.51 -24.53 15.57
C ARG A 369 -10.36 -23.03 15.28
N ALA A 370 -10.28 -22.65 14.01
CA ALA A 370 -10.17 -21.27 13.58
C ALA A 370 -11.39 -20.44 14.01
N ASP A 371 -12.59 -21.00 13.86
CA ASP A 371 -13.83 -20.35 14.31
C ASP A 371 -13.86 -20.17 15.84
N ALA A 372 -13.39 -21.17 16.60
CA ALA A 372 -13.29 -21.05 18.05
C ALA A 372 -12.31 -19.94 18.49
N ILE A 373 -11.16 -19.82 17.81
CA ILE A 373 -10.19 -18.73 18.04
C ILE A 373 -10.85 -17.38 17.72
N ALA A 374 -11.50 -17.26 16.57
CA ALA A 374 -12.17 -16.02 16.16
C ALA A 374 -13.26 -15.60 17.17
N VAL A 375 -14.08 -16.55 17.65
CA VAL A 375 -15.09 -16.29 18.70
C VAL A 375 -14.45 -15.82 20.00
N ALA A 376 -13.37 -16.46 20.44
CA ALA A 376 -12.67 -16.08 21.67
C ALA A 376 -12.07 -14.67 21.57
N LEU A 377 -11.39 -14.35 20.46
CA LEU A 377 -10.84 -13.03 20.21
C LEU A 377 -11.93 -11.96 20.15
N ARG A 378 -13.03 -12.22 19.44
CA ARG A 378 -14.18 -11.32 19.37
C ARG A 378 -14.80 -11.07 20.75
N GLY A 379 -14.95 -12.12 21.55
CA GLY A 379 -15.51 -12.01 22.90
C GLY A 379 -14.67 -11.15 23.84
N ARG A 380 -13.34 -11.19 23.72
CA ARG A 380 -12.41 -10.46 24.60
C ARG A 380 -12.03 -9.06 24.10
N LEU A 381 -11.95 -8.89 22.79
CA LEU A 381 -11.39 -7.71 22.13
C LEU A 381 -12.35 -7.07 21.13
N GLY A 382 -13.65 -7.38 21.23
CA GLY A 382 -14.68 -6.94 20.29
C GLY A 382 -14.79 -5.42 20.16
N GLU A 383 -14.47 -4.64 21.19
CA GLU A 383 -14.46 -3.17 21.12
C GLU A 383 -13.36 -2.61 20.20
N PHE A 384 -12.26 -3.36 20.04
CA PHE A 384 -11.12 -2.98 19.20
C PHE A 384 -11.21 -3.58 17.80
N LEU A 385 -12.00 -4.65 17.62
CA LEU A 385 -12.20 -5.32 16.35
C LEU A 385 -12.94 -4.38 15.39
N PHE A 386 -12.35 -4.13 14.22
CA PHE A 386 -12.95 -3.25 13.22
C PHE A 386 -13.35 -3.93 11.92
N THR A 387 -12.71 -5.03 11.57
CA THR A 387 -13.11 -5.87 10.43
C THR A 387 -12.58 -7.28 10.59
N GLU A 388 -13.31 -8.22 9.99
CA GLU A 388 -12.91 -9.62 9.81
C GLU A 388 -12.68 -9.95 8.31
N GLU A 389 -12.64 -8.90 7.49
CA GLU A 389 -12.39 -8.97 6.06
C GLU A 389 -11.01 -8.38 5.73
N GLU A 390 -10.44 -8.76 4.60
CA GLU A 390 -9.22 -8.16 4.05
C GLU A 390 -9.52 -6.80 3.43
N ARG A 391 -9.84 -5.82 4.29
CA ARG A 391 -10.19 -4.46 3.89
C ARG A 391 -9.46 -3.43 4.73
N THR A 392 -9.02 -2.37 4.07
CA THR A 392 -8.41 -1.21 4.72
C THR A 392 -9.47 -0.35 5.39
N VAL A 393 -9.08 0.38 6.45
CA VAL A 393 -9.98 1.36 7.08
C VAL A 393 -10.47 2.44 6.11
N ALA A 394 -9.68 2.79 5.09
CA ALA A 394 -10.08 3.74 4.05
C ALA A 394 -11.25 3.20 3.20
N GLU A 395 -11.20 1.93 2.78
CA GLU A 395 -12.29 1.28 2.06
C GLU A 395 -13.57 1.23 2.90
N ILE A 396 -13.44 0.93 4.19
CA ILE A 396 -14.57 0.87 5.13
C ILE A 396 -15.22 2.26 5.27
N VAL A 397 -14.42 3.32 5.48
CA VAL A 397 -14.93 4.69 5.58
C VAL A 397 -15.67 5.11 4.31
N LEU A 398 -15.08 4.86 3.14
CA LEU A 398 -15.69 5.21 1.86
C LEU A 398 -17.00 4.45 1.63
N GLU A 399 -17.06 3.15 1.94
CA GLU A 399 -18.29 2.38 1.83
C GLU A 399 -19.37 2.87 2.80
N LEU A 400 -19.04 3.10 4.08
CA LEU A 400 -19.99 3.65 5.05
C LEU A 400 -20.58 4.99 4.59
N CYS A 401 -19.78 5.82 3.92
CA CYS A 401 -20.26 7.05 3.30
C CYS A 401 -21.20 6.74 2.11
N ARG A 402 -20.84 5.81 1.22
CA ARG A 402 -21.68 5.40 0.07
C ARG A 402 -23.04 4.88 0.51
N GLU A 403 -23.05 3.98 1.50
CA GLU A 403 -24.27 3.39 2.06
C GLU A 403 -25.25 4.46 2.57
N ARG A 404 -24.72 5.60 3.01
CA ARG A 404 -25.49 6.72 3.58
C ARG A 404 -25.66 7.90 2.62
N GLY A 405 -25.08 7.83 1.43
CA GLY A 405 -25.06 8.93 0.48
C GLY A 405 -24.31 10.19 0.98
N LEU A 406 -23.30 10.01 1.84
CA LEU A 406 -22.51 11.09 2.42
C LEU A 406 -21.25 11.40 1.58
N THR A 407 -20.84 12.65 1.62
CA THR A 407 -19.58 13.15 1.03
C THR A 407 -18.55 13.47 2.12
N LEU A 408 -17.26 13.38 1.77
CA LEU A 408 -16.14 13.49 2.73
C LEU A 408 -15.07 14.49 2.26
N ALA A 409 -14.50 15.25 3.19
CA ALA A 409 -13.30 16.07 3.01
C ALA A 409 -12.28 15.95 4.16
N THR A 410 -11.02 16.36 3.94
CA THR A 410 -9.97 16.34 4.98
C THR A 410 -9.26 17.69 5.14
N ALA A 411 -8.90 18.06 6.37
CA ALA A 411 -8.04 19.20 6.68
C ALA A 411 -6.74 18.74 7.34
N GLU A 412 -5.63 18.81 6.63
CA GLU A 412 -4.41 18.13 7.02
C GLU A 412 -3.31 19.12 7.38
N SER A 413 -2.67 18.94 8.54
CA SER A 413 -1.47 19.71 8.91
C SER A 413 -0.28 18.76 9.06
N CYS A 414 -0.19 18.01 10.16
CA CYS A 414 1.02 17.21 10.41
C CYS A 414 1.18 16.03 9.45
N THR A 415 0.09 15.46 8.96
CA THR A 415 0.09 14.37 7.96
C THR A 415 0.58 14.85 6.58
N GLY A 416 0.25 16.08 6.19
CA GLY A 416 0.66 16.68 4.93
C GLY A 416 0.03 16.06 3.69
N GLY A 417 -1.24 15.63 3.75
CA GLY A 417 -1.96 15.03 2.62
C GLY A 417 -2.01 13.51 2.63
N LEU A 418 -1.50 12.84 3.67
CA LEU A 418 -1.49 11.38 3.76
C LEU A 418 -2.88 10.77 3.99
N VAL A 419 -3.80 11.47 4.65
CA VAL A 419 -5.20 11.00 4.78
C VAL A 419 -5.85 10.98 3.41
N ALA A 420 -5.73 12.09 2.65
CA ALA A 420 -6.22 12.16 1.28
C ALA A 420 -5.56 11.13 0.37
N ALA A 421 -4.25 10.91 0.49
CA ALA A 421 -3.54 9.90 -0.29
C ALA A 421 -4.08 8.48 -0.03
N ARG A 422 -4.38 8.13 1.22
CA ARG A 422 -4.98 6.83 1.58
C ARG A 422 -6.39 6.67 1.03
N LEU A 423 -7.23 7.72 1.10
CA LEU A 423 -8.59 7.68 0.54
C LEU A 423 -8.58 7.56 -0.98
N THR A 424 -7.73 8.33 -1.66
CA THR A 424 -7.63 8.36 -3.12
C THR A 424 -6.94 7.15 -3.72
N ALA A 425 -6.18 6.39 -2.93
CA ALA A 425 -5.63 5.09 -3.33
C ALA A 425 -6.71 4.03 -3.58
N VAL A 426 -7.91 4.21 -3.01
CA VAL A 426 -9.06 3.32 -3.24
C VAL A 426 -9.74 3.71 -4.56
N PRO A 427 -9.84 2.78 -5.54
CA PRO A 427 -10.55 3.05 -6.79
C PRO A 427 -12.00 3.50 -6.56
N GLY A 428 -12.45 4.44 -7.37
CA GLY A 428 -13.81 4.99 -7.29
C GLY A 428 -14.04 6.00 -6.16
N SER A 429 -13.05 6.27 -5.30
CA SER A 429 -13.15 7.23 -4.18
C SER A 429 -13.69 8.63 -4.52
N SER A 430 -13.60 9.07 -5.78
CA SER A 430 -14.15 10.35 -6.27
C SER A 430 -15.67 10.49 -6.15
N ASP A 431 -16.40 9.40 -5.96
CA ASP A 431 -17.85 9.45 -5.74
C ASP A 431 -18.22 10.04 -4.36
N VAL A 432 -17.36 9.82 -3.37
CA VAL A 432 -17.53 10.25 -1.97
C VAL A 432 -16.56 11.39 -1.59
N PHE A 433 -15.28 11.22 -1.88
CA PHE A 433 -14.22 12.13 -1.42
C PHE A 433 -14.14 13.37 -2.31
N ARG A 434 -14.42 14.54 -1.73
CA ARG A 434 -14.47 15.83 -2.45
C ARG A 434 -13.13 16.54 -2.53
N GLY A 435 -12.27 16.34 -1.55
CA GLY A 435 -10.94 16.94 -1.56
C GLY A 435 -10.34 17.13 -0.18
N SER A 436 -9.16 17.74 -0.17
CA SER A 436 -8.39 18.03 1.03
C SER A 436 -7.86 19.45 0.99
N VAL A 437 -7.73 20.06 2.17
CA VAL A 437 -6.96 21.29 2.37
C VAL A 437 -5.76 20.97 3.25
N VAL A 438 -4.55 21.06 2.70
CA VAL A 438 -3.31 20.91 3.47
C VAL A 438 -2.93 22.26 4.07
N ALA A 439 -3.38 22.52 5.29
CA ALA A 439 -3.17 23.77 6.02
C ALA A 439 -1.90 23.73 6.89
N TYR A 440 -0.76 23.60 6.23
CA TYR A 440 0.54 23.39 6.90
C TYR A 440 1.06 24.62 7.66
N ALA A 441 0.58 25.82 7.32
CA ALA A 441 0.92 27.09 7.98
C ALA A 441 -0.32 27.77 8.60
N ASP A 442 -0.10 28.60 9.62
CA ASP A 442 -1.18 29.23 10.41
C ASP A 442 -2.03 30.22 9.59
N ASP A 443 -1.41 30.91 8.64
CA ASP A 443 -2.10 31.79 7.69
C ASP A 443 -3.01 30.98 6.76
N VAL A 444 -2.60 29.77 6.34
CA VAL A 444 -3.43 28.85 5.56
C VAL A 444 -4.59 28.31 6.40
N LYS A 445 -4.37 27.95 7.67
CA LYS A 445 -5.45 27.55 8.60
C LYS A 445 -6.51 28.66 8.72
N THR A 446 -6.07 29.90 8.85
CA THR A 446 -6.97 31.05 8.96
C THR A 446 -7.70 31.32 7.63
N ARG A 447 -6.96 31.43 6.52
CA ARG A 447 -7.50 31.87 5.23
C ARG A 447 -8.36 30.81 4.54
N GLU A 448 -7.91 29.55 4.54
CA GLU A 448 -8.57 28.47 3.81
C GLU A 448 -9.59 27.72 4.66
N LEU A 449 -9.36 27.59 5.96
CA LEU A 449 -10.23 26.84 6.86
C LEU A 449 -11.02 27.73 7.84
N GLY A 450 -10.79 29.05 7.85
CA GLY A 450 -11.51 29.95 8.74
C GLY A 450 -11.20 29.74 10.22
N VAL A 451 -10.05 29.15 10.56
CA VAL A 451 -9.62 28.99 11.95
C VAL A 451 -9.46 30.39 12.57
N PRO A 452 -10.17 30.73 13.66
CA PRO A 452 -10.07 32.06 14.26
C PRO A 452 -8.66 32.35 14.77
N THR A 453 -8.17 33.57 14.54
CA THR A 453 -6.86 34.01 15.02
C THR A 453 -6.74 33.94 16.54
N GLU A 454 -7.85 34.10 17.25
CA GLU A 454 -7.93 34.02 18.71
C GLU A 454 -7.69 32.59 19.21
N VAL A 455 -8.14 31.58 18.46
CA VAL A 455 -7.90 30.17 18.79
C VAL A 455 -6.41 29.85 18.67
N LEU A 456 -5.78 30.30 17.57
CA LEU A 456 -4.34 30.12 17.37
C LEU A 456 -3.52 30.87 18.42
N ALA A 457 -3.91 32.09 18.79
CA ALA A 457 -3.23 32.88 19.80
C ALA A 457 -3.34 32.27 21.21
N ALA A 458 -4.51 31.75 21.58
CA ALA A 458 -4.76 31.22 22.92
C ALA A 458 -4.28 29.75 23.09
N HIS A 459 -4.48 28.91 22.09
CA HIS A 459 -4.25 27.46 22.19
C HIS A 459 -3.07 26.99 21.33
N GLY A 460 -2.62 27.78 20.36
CA GLY A 460 -1.60 27.39 19.38
C GLY A 460 -2.13 26.50 18.26
N ALA A 461 -1.31 26.33 17.21
CA ALA A 461 -1.68 25.53 16.04
C ALA A 461 -1.86 24.03 16.33
N VAL A 462 -1.19 23.52 17.36
CA VAL A 462 -1.30 22.13 17.81
C VAL A 462 -2.15 22.09 19.08
N SER A 463 -3.46 21.95 18.91
CA SER A 463 -4.44 21.87 19.99
C SER A 463 -5.74 21.20 19.52
N ALA A 464 -6.55 20.74 20.47
CA ALA A 464 -7.87 20.19 20.16
C ALA A 464 -8.80 21.23 19.54
N GLU A 465 -8.72 22.49 20.00
CA GLU A 465 -9.53 23.61 19.50
C GLU A 465 -9.19 23.95 18.06
N THR A 466 -7.89 23.94 17.71
CA THR A 466 -7.46 24.15 16.33
C THR A 466 -7.89 22.99 15.42
N ALA A 467 -7.78 21.73 15.88
CA ALA A 467 -8.29 20.58 15.14
C ALA A 467 -9.81 20.71 14.88
N ALA A 468 -10.60 21.01 15.92
CA ALA A 468 -12.04 21.20 15.78
C ALA A 468 -12.39 22.31 14.78
N ALA A 469 -11.72 23.46 14.86
CA ALA A 469 -11.92 24.56 13.92
C ALA A 469 -11.54 24.17 12.48
N MET A 470 -10.43 23.45 12.28
CA MET A 470 -10.01 22.96 10.98
C MET A 470 -11.02 21.99 10.35
N ALA A 471 -11.53 21.04 11.14
CA ALA A 471 -12.50 20.05 10.66
C ALA A 471 -13.84 20.69 10.24
N ARG A 472 -14.37 21.62 11.06
CA ARG A 472 -15.58 22.37 10.70
C ARG A 472 -15.34 23.24 9.47
N GLY A 473 -14.21 23.94 9.44
CA GLY A 473 -13.80 24.80 8.34
C GLY A 473 -13.77 24.11 6.99
N VAL A 474 -13.14 22.93 6.91
CA VAL A 474 -13.06 22.21 5.62
C VAL A 474 -14.41 21.65 5.18
N ARG A 475 -15.23 21.21 6.14
CA ARG A 475 -16.59 20.73 5.87
C ARG A 475 -17.44 21.81 5.22
N GLU A 476 -17.38 23.03 5.78
CA GLU A 476 -18.08 24.19 5.23
C GLU A 476 -17.52 24.60 3.86
N ARG A 477 -16.20 24.64 3.72
CA ARG A 477 -15.52 25.11 2.50
C ARG A 477 -15.69 24.19 1.30
N LEU A 478 -15.74 22.89 1.53
CA LEU A 478 -15.90 21.88 0.48
C LEU A 478 -17.33 21.34 0.40
N GLU A 479 -18.25 21.92 1.16
CA GLU A 479 -19.68 21.57 1.20
C GLU A 479 -19.90 20.05 1.38
N THR A 480 -19.18 19.44 2.33
CA THR A 480 -19.25 18.00 2.60
C THR A 480 -20.08 17.66 3.82
N ASP A 481 -20.55 16.41 3.88
CA ASP A 481 -21.34 15.93 5.01
C ASP A 481 -20.45 15.50 6.19
N LEU A 482 -19.30 14.90 5.86
CA LEU A 482 -18.28 14.42 6.78
C LEU A 482 -16.95 15.15 6.55
N SER A 483 -16.21 15.41 7.62
CA SER A 483 -14.82 15.83 7.55
C SER A 483 -13.98 15.27 8.68
N VAL A 484 -12.66 15.26 8.49
CA VAL A 484 -11.69 15.04 9.56
C VAL A 484 -10.53 16.01 9.42
N SER A 485 -9.91 16.35 10.55
CA SER A 485 -8.66 17.11 10.58
C SER A 485 -7.59 16.48 11.45
N ASP A 486 -6.34 16.85 11.18
CA ASP A 486 -5.19 16.56 12.02
C ASP A 486 -4.30 17.80 12.23
N THR A 487 -3.79 17.94 13.46
CA THR A 487 -2.70 18.87 13.78
C THR A 487 -1.82 18.31 14.88
N GLY A 488 -0.50 18.44 14.76
CA GLY A 488 0.43 17.72 15.62
C GLY A 488 1.88 18.10 15.42
N VAL A 489 2.74 17.62 16.33
CA VAL A 489 4.19 17.78 16.27
C VAL A 489 4.82 16.49 15.76
N ALA A 490 5.00 16.37 14.44
CA ALA A 490 5.60 15.17 13.86
C ALA A 490 7.11 15.02 14.15
N GLY A 491 7.83 16.11 14.46
CA GLY A 491 9.28 16.06 14.70
C GLY A 491 10.14 16.19 13.43
N PRO A 492 11.48 16.08 13.57
CA PRO A 492 12.20 15.83 14.82
C PRO A 492 12.28 17.07 15.75
N GLY A 493 12.02 18.28 15.24
CA GLY A 493 11.94 19.52 16.03
C GLY A 493 10.50 19.96 16.31
N GLY A 494 10.34 21.12 16.96
CA GLY A 494 9.04 21.76 17.20
C GLY A 494 8.28 21.25 18.43
N GLY A 495 8.84 20.29 19.17
CA GLY A 495 8.26 19.85 20.44
C GLY A 495 8.65 20.75 21.61
N THR A 496 7.75 20.87 22.58
CA THR A 496 8.00 21.45 23.91
C THR A 496 7.68 20.40 24.99
N PRO A 497 8.03 20.63 26.27
CA PRO A 497 7.60 19.73 27.36
C PRO A 497 6.08 19.54 27.43
N GLU A 498 5.30 20.58 27.12
CA GLU A 498 3.84 20.56 27.12
C GLU A 498 3.27 19.95 25.83
N LYS A 499 3.98 20.10 24.70
CA LYS A 499 3.58 19.61 23.38
C LYS A 499 4.73 18.84 22.74
N PRO A 500 5.02 17.61 23.23
CA PRO A 500 6.18 16.86 22.79
C PRO A 500 6.05 16.41 21.33
N VAL A 501 7.20 16.08 20.72
CA VAL A 501 7.21 15.35 19.44
C VAL A 501 6.43 14.04 19.61
N GLY A 502 5.53 13.78 18.66
CA GLY A 502 4.61 12.64 18.69
C GLY A 502 3.19 12.97 19.15
N LEU A 503 2.93 14.19 19.66
CA LEU A 503 1.60 14.66 19.99
C LEU A 503 0.80 15.03 18.74
N VAL A 504 -0.41 14.48 18.61
CA VAL A 504 -1.35 14.76 17.51
C VAL A 504 -2.77 14.88 18.06
N TYR A 505 -3.47 15.91 17.62
CA TYR A 505 -4.90 16.11 17.82
C TYR A 505 -5.65 15.85 16.51
N LEU A 506 -6.79 15.18 16.63
CA LEU A 506 -7.67 14.77 15.54
C LEU A 506 -9.10 15.20 15.87
N HIS A 507 -9.84 15.62 14.86
CA HIS A 507 -11.26 15.95 15.04
C HIS A 507 -12.06 15.59 13.79
N ALA A 508 -13.15 14.86 13.96
CA ALA A 508 -14.07 14.49 12.88
C ALA A 508 -15.44 15.13 13.11
N VAL A 509 -16.05 15.63 12.04
CA VAL A 509 -17.36 16.30 12.06
C VAL A 509 -18.26 15.60 11.04
N GLY A 510 -19.39 15.08 11.49
CA GLY A 510 -20.38 14.40 10.67
C GLY A 510 -21.76 15.05 10.78
N PRO A 511 -22.77 14.51 10.08
CA PRO A 511 -24.12 15.06 10.11
C PRO A 511 -24.81 14.93 11.48
N GLU A 512 -24.43 13.93 12.28
CA GLU A 512 -25.09 13.56 13.54
C GLU A 512 -24.29 13.92 14.79
N GLY A 513 -23.07 14.45 14.63
CA GLY A 513 -22.21 14.77 15.75
C GLY A 513 -20.76 14.94 15.35
N GLU A 514 -19.92 15.08 16.37
CA GLU A 514 -18.48 15.26 16.23
C GLU A 514 -17.74 14.34 17.20
N LEU A 515 -16.55 13.88 16.80
CA LEU A 515 -15.65 13.13 17.68
C LEU A 515 -14.27 13.77 17.66
N ALA A 516 -13.67 13.89 18.84
CA ALA A 516 -12.29 14.30 19.03
C ALA A 516 -11.45 13.11 19.49
N ALA A 517 -10.18 13.08 19.10
CA ALA A 517 -9.20 12.14 19.63
C ALA A 517 -7.81 12.79 19.64
N ASP A 518 -6.94 12.29 20.51
CA ASP A 518 -5.54 12.67 20.54
C ASP A 518 -4.66 11.47 20.93
N PHE A 519 -3.39 11.56 20.57
CA PHE A 519 -2.38 10.65 21.08
C PHE A 519 -1.03 11.35 21.17
N SER A 520 -0.17 10.85 22.05
CA SER A 520 1.22 11.29 22.17
C SER A 520 2.11 10.07 22.32
N VAL A 521 2.77 9.67 21.21
CA VAL A 521 3.66 8.50 21.21
C VAL A 521 5.02 8.90 20.63
N PRO A 522 6.13 8.69 21.36
CA PRO A 522 7.47 8.94 20.83
C PRO A 522 7.71 8.07 19.59
N ALA A 523 8.00 8.71 18.46
CA ALA A 523 8.35 8.04 17.21
C ALA A 523 9.06 9.03 16.27
N ASP A 524 9.68 8.51 15.21
CA ASP A 524 10.20 9.35 14.14
C ASP A 524 9.07 10.03 13.35
N ARG A 525 9.45 11.04 12.58
CA ARG A 525 8.52 11.88 11.82
C ARG A 525 7.58 11.10 10.92
N GLU A 526 8.09 10.13 10.17
CA GLU A 526 7.26 9.39 9.21
C GLU A 526 6.30 8.47 9.95
N THR A 527 6.74 7.85 11.04
CA THR A 527 5.88 7.03 11.90
C THR A 527 4.75 7.86 12.53
N VAL A 528 5.02 9.05 13.07
CA VAL A 528 3.97 9.92 13.64
C VAL A 528 2.94 10.29 12.58
N ARG A 529 3.40 10.70 11.38
CA ARG A 529 2.53 11.06 10.25
C ARG A 529 1.66 9.91 9.78
N ALA A 530 2.24 8.71 9.65
CA ALA A 530 1.51 7.51 9.25
C ALA A 530 0.44 7.11 10.28
N ARG A 531 0.77 7.15 11.57
CA ARG A 531 -0.16 6.86 12.68
C ARG A 531 -1.30 7.87 12.75
N ALA A 532 -1.01 9.17 12.57
CA ALA A 532 -2.02 10.22 12.52
C ALA A 532 -3.02 9.98 11.38
N ALA A 533 -2.53 9.59 10.19
CA ALA A 533 -3.39 9.32 9.05
C ALA A 533 -4.33 8.12 9.28
N VAL A 534 -3.82 7.03 9.89
CA VAL A 534 -4.64 5.86 10.27
C VAL A 534 -5.68 6.25 11.32
N ALA A 535 -5.25 6.98 12.35
CA ALA A 535 -6.11 7.39 13.45
C ALA A 535 -7.25 8.31 12.97
N ALA A 536 -6.98 9.22 12.03
CA ALA A 536 -8.01 10.04 11.39
C ALA A 536 -9.08 9.18 10.69
N LEU A 537 -8.67 8.14 9.95
CA LEU A 537 -9.59 7.22 9.28
C LEU A 537 -10.43 6.42 10.28
N HIS A 538 -9.83 5.93 11.38
CA HIS A 538 -10.58 5.25 12.44
C HIS A 538 -11.52 6.17 13.21
N LEU A 539 -11.16 7.43 13.39
CA LEU A 539 -12.04 8.42 14.00
C LEU A 539 -13.30 8.64 13.16
N MET A 540 -13.16 8.74 11.83
CA MET A 540 -14.29 8.80 10.90
C MET A 540 -15.11 7.51 10.91
N ARG A 541 -14.46 6.34 10.87
CA ARG A 541 -15.15 5.03 10.97
C ARG A 541 -16.00 4.98 12.22
N ARG A 542 -15.45 5.34 13.39
CA ARG A 542 -16.18 5.33 14.67
C ARG A 542 -17.36 6.30 14.65
N LEU A 543 -17.15 7.52 14.16
CA LEU A 543 -18.21 8.53 14.05
C LEU A 543 -19.36 8.02 13.18
N LEU A 544 -19.04 7.40 12.03
CA LEU A 544 -20.04 6.79 11.17
C LEU A 544 -20.71 5.59 11.87
N SER A 545 -19.98 4.67 12.49
CA SER A 545 -20.58 3.48 13.11
C SER A 545 -21.51 3.79 14.28
N GLN A 546 -21.22 4.79 15.12
CA GLN A 546 -22.06 5.16 16.27
C GLN A 546 -23.47 5.60 15.88
N SER A 547 -23.63 6.25 14.73
CA SER A 547 -24.92 6.62 14.16
C SER A 547 -25.88 5.46 13.85
N ARG A 548 -25.39 4.21 13.79
CA ARG A 548 -26.27 3.03 13.59
C ARG A 548 -26.96 2.59 14.88
N ASP A 549 -26.31 2.75 16.03
CA ASP A 549 -26.79 2.22 17.32
C ASP A 549 -27.79 3.17 18.01
N GLY A 550 -27.98 4.39 17.50
CA GLY A 550 -28.98 5.36 17.98
C GLY A 550 -30.39 5.17 17.41
N SER A 551 -30.61 4.14 16.59
CA SER A 551 -31.89 3.87 15.91
C SER A 551 -32.38 2.43 16.12
N VAL A 552 -32.39 1.96 17.37
CA VAL A 552 -33.12 0.75 17.81
C VAL A 552 -34.18 1.10 18.84
#